data_AF-A0A1N6S701-F1
#
_entry.id   AF-A0A1N6S701-F1
#
_cell.length_a   1.000
_cell.length_b   1.000
_cell.length_c   1.000
_cell.angle_alpha   90.00
_cell.angle_beta   90.00
_cell.angle_gamma   90.00
#
_symmetry.space_group_name_H-M   'P 1'
#
loop_
_entity.id
_entity.type
_entity.pdbx_description
1 polymer ?
#
loop_
_entity_poly.entity_id
_entity_poly.type
_entity_poly.pdbx_seq_one_letter_code
_entity_poly.pdbx_strand_id
1 'polypeptide(L)'
;MSFFSRRKSPIEISEAVQNALLHPFIPEFSDYVQKIRRNCIAISSIILVMVYGKVTISSDLSTNGFKLVGLDDALVKFILLLLSIYWFIHFLWCAIDYFAEWQIRLTSVSASPYTFDGMGEDVAEGRDNTLVRWMIFNHQPAIRFSKELTSIRDLLNKSDLSDEEKMRISGAIESGIQAIQNSAQADPRTIKTIEQKLTRFERRWSFFKNSQSLRWLIVELITPLGLGALAIYELASIVLHPYLASIYQ
;
A
#
# COMPACT_ATOMS: atom_id res chain seq x y z
N MET A 1 -22.97 -48.53 -20.43
CA MET A 1 -22.10 -47.44 -20.93
C MET A 1 -22.11 -46.31 -19.92
N SER A 2 -20.97 -46.09 -19.26
CA SER A 2 -20.76 -45.08 -18.23
C SER A 2 -20.39 -43.74 -18.86
N PHE A 3 -21.13 -42.68 -18.55
CA PHE A 3 -20.68 -41.29 -18.75
C PHE A 3 -20.74 -40.57 -17.40
N PHE A 4 -19.83 -40.95 -16.50
CA PHE A 4 -19.53 -40.16 -15.33
C PHE A 4 -18.59 -39.00 -15.71
N SER A 5 -18.83 -37.87 -15.06
CA SER A 5 -17.80 -36.97 -14.52
C SER A 5 -17.04 -36.09 -15.51
N ARG A 6 -17.58 -34.88 -15.76
CA ARG A 6 -16.73 -33.69 -15.71
C ARG A 6 -16.86 -33.06 -14.32
N ARG A 7 -15.80 -33.27 -13.53
CA ARG A 7 -15.57 -32.66 -12.24
C ARG A 7 -15.71 -31.14 -12.33
N LYS A 8 -16.27 -30.56 -11.27
CA LYS A 8 -16.16 -29.14 -10.93
C LYS A 8 -14.70 -28.70 -11.16
N SER A 9 -14.49 -27.69 -11.99
CA SER A 9 -13.21 -26.99 -11.99
C SER A 9 -12.94 -26.49 -10.57
N PRO A 10 -11.71 -26.58 -10.07
CA PRO A 10 -11.34 -25.79 -8.91
C PRO A 10 -11.67 -24.34 -9.25
N ILE A 11 -12.22 -23.60 -8.28
CA ILE A 11 -12.36 -22.15 -8.40
C ILE A 11 -10.94 -21.64 -8.62
N GLU A 12 -10.56 -21.38 -9.88
CA GLU A 12 -9.34 -20.65 -10.22
C GLU A 12 -9.59 -19.24 -9.70
N ILE A 13 -9.15 -19.02 -8.47
CA ILE A 13 -9.08 -17.68 -7.89
C ILE A 13 -8.24 -16.91 -8.89
N SER A 14 -8.83 -15.91 -9.54
CA SER A 14 -8.14 -15.18 -10.60
C SER A 14 -6.83 -14.65 -10.04
N GLU A 15 -5.77 -14.67 -10.85
CA GLU A 15 -4.45 -14.19 -10.47
C GLU A 15 -4.51 -12.75 -9.91
N ALA A 16 -5.46 -11.95 -10.39
CA ALA A 16 -5.79 -10.63 -9.86
C ALA A 16 -6.39 -10.65 -8.44
N VAL A 17 -7.34 -11.55 -8.14
CA VAL A 17 -7.88 -11.73 -6.78
C VAL A 17 -6.84 -12.34 -5.86
N GLN A 18 -5.98 -13.24 -6.36
CA GLN A 18 -4.86 -13.79 -5.64
C GLN A 18 -3.87 -12.68 -5.28
N ASN A 19 -3.44 -11.85 -6.24
CA ASN A 19 -2.55 -10.71 -6.00
C ASN A 19 -3.19 -9.64 -5.09
N ALA A 20 -4.47 -9.34 -5.25
CA ALA A 20 -5.19 -8.39 -4.39
C ALA A 20 -5.33 -8.88 -2.95
N LEU A 21 -5.58 -10.18 -2.75
CA LEU A 21 -5.60 -10.82 -1.45
C LEU A 21 -4.19 -11.05 -0.89
N LEU A 22 -3.15 -10.95 -1.71
CA LEU A 22 -1.75 -10.99 -1.27
C LEU A 22 -1.18 -9.60 -0.96
N HIS A 23 -1.75 -8.51 -1.49
CA HIS A 23 -1.15 -7.17 -1.49
C HIS A 23 -1.95 -5.99 -0.88
N PRO A 24 -2.78 -6.09 0.17
CA PRO A 24 -2.99 -4.95 1.08
C PRO A 24 -1.81 -4.93 2.05
N PHE A 25 -0.63 -4.80 1.49
CA PHE A 25 0.64 -4.74 2.20
C PHE A 25 1.05 -3.28 2.22
N ILE A 26 1.48 -2.76 3.38
CA ILE A 26 2.17 -1.48 3.38
C ILE A 26 3.37 -1.64 2.45
N PRO A 27 3.47 -0.86 1.36
CA PRO A 27 4.58 -1.02 0.44
C PRO A 27 5.87 -0.87 1.24
N GLU A 28 6.79 -1.81 1.04
CA GLU A 28 8.13 -1.64 1.60
C GLU A 28 8.69 -0.32 1.10
N PHE A 29 9.45 0.35 1.96
CA PHE A 29 10.20 1.51 1.50
C PHE A 29 11.04 1.11 0.29
N SER A 30 11.04 1.95 -0.73
CA SER A 30 11.91 1.76 -1.88
C SER A 30 13.36 1.68 -1.43
N ASP A 31 14.20 1.01 -2.21
CA ASP A 31 15.62 0.88 -1.91
C ASP A 31 16.29 2.24 -1.63
N TYR A 32 15.81 3.28 -2.30
CA TYR A 32 16.21 4.66 -2.07
C TYR A 32 15.89 5.14 -0.64
N VAL A 33 14.63 5.04 -0.22
CA VAL A 33 14.21 5.47 1.13
C VAL A 33 14.84 4.59 2.21
N GLN A 34 15.04 3.29 1.95
CA GLN A 34 15.77 2.43 2.88
C GLN A 34 17.23 2.86 3.07
N LYS A 35 17.91 3.34 2.01
CA LYS A 35 19.28 3.90 2.12
C LYS A 35 19.29 5.15 3.01
N ILE A 36 18.34 6.06 2.78
CA ILE A 36 18.19 7.28 3.60
C ILE A 36 17.97 6.90 5.08
N ARG A 37 17.05 5.96 5.33
CA ARG A 37 16.75 5.46 6.68
C ARG A 37 18.01 4.89 7.36
N ARG A 38 18.74 4.01 6.67
CA ARG A 38 19.97 3.40 7.20
C ARG A 38 21.02 4.46 7.54
N ASN A 39 21.20 5.47 6.68
CA ASN A 39 22.13 6.56 6.94
C ASN A 39 21.70 7.40 8.15
N CYS A 40 20.40 7.71 8.26
CA CYS A 40 19.85 8.40 9.43
C CYS A 40 20.13 7.61 10.71
N ILE A 41 19.76 6.31 10.77
CA ILE A 41 20.03 5.45 11.94
C ILE A 41 21.52 5.38 12.26
N ALA A 42 22.37 5.17 11.24
CA ALA A 42 23.81 5.01 11.44
C ALA A 42 24.44 6.28 12.02
N ILE A 43 24.14 7.44 11.44
CA ILE A 43 24.67 8.74 11.90
C ILE A 43 24.15 9.06 13.30
N SER A 44 22.85 8.86 13.56
CA SER A 44 22.29 9.05 14.90
C SER A 44 22.93 8.13 15.93
N SER A 45 23.21 6.87 15.58
CA SER A 45 23.88 5.92 16.47
C SER A 45 25.32 6.34 16.77
N ILE A 46 26.08 6.79 15.76
CA ILE A 46 27.44 7.32 15.93
C ILE A 46 27.41 8.52 16.88
N ILE A 47 26.47 9.45 16.69
CA ILE A 47 26.33 10.64 17.53
C ILE A 47 26.01 10.25 18.97
N LEU A 48 25.05 9.35 19.20
CA LEU A 48 24.67 8.93 20.55
C LEU A 48 25.85 8.23 21.25
N VAL A 49 26.56 7.34 20.57
CA VAL A 49 27.76 6.69 21.12
C VAL A 49 28.85 7.72 21.44
N MET A 50 29.05 8.72 20.57
CA MET A 50 30.01 9.79 20.80
C MET A 50 29.65 10.64 22.03
N VAL A 51 28.37 11.03 22.15
CA VAL A 51 27.88 11.84 23.28
C VAL A 51 27.93 11.06 24.59
N TYR A 52 27.31 9.88 24.65
CA TYR A 52 27.25 9.09 25.89
C TYR A 52 28.58 8.44 26.26
N GLY A 53 29.38 8.07 25.26
CA GLY A 53 30.75 7.57 25.46
C GLY A 53 31.75 8.67 25.80
N LYS A 54 31.34 9.95 25.75
CA LYS A 54 32.21 11.12 25.94
C LYS A 54 33.46 11.05 25.05
N VAL A 55 33.27 10.56 23.82
CA VAL A 55 34.37 10.42 22.86
C VAL A 55 34.78 11.82 22.42
N THR A 56 36.05 12.14 22.65
CA THR A 56 36.68 13.38 22.20
C THR A 56 37.68 13.07 21.11
N ILE A 57 37.77 13.96 20.12
CA ILE A 57 38.73 13.84 19.03
C ILE A 57 40.03 14.48 19.51
N SER A 58 41.09 13.67 19.67
CA SER A 58 42.42 14.19 19.94
C SER A 58 42.96 14.89 18.69
N SER A 59 43.55 16.08 18.86
CA SER A 59 44.21 16.82 17.77
C SER A 59 45.36 16.07 17.10
N ASP A 60 45.88 15.02 17.75
CA ASP A 60 47.00 14.20 17.26
C ASP A 60 46.56 12.93 16.52
N LEU A 61 45.32 12.89 16.00
CA LEU A 61 44.83 11.75 15.22
C LEU A 61 45.68 11.55 13.95
N SER A 62 46.49 10.50 13.98
CA SER A 62 47.31 9.99 12.89
C SER A 62 46.69 8.70 12.38
N THR A 63 45.93 8.78 11.29
CA THR A 63 45.41 7.60 10.59
C THR A 63 46.23 7.34 9.34
N ASN A 64 46.86 6.17 9.24
CA ASN A 64 47.66 5.72 8.08
C ASN A 64 48.68 6.76 7.55
N GLY A 65 49.38 7.45 8.46
CA GLY A 65 50.44 8.39 8.09
C GLY A 65 49.95 9.80 7.71
N PHE A 66 48.64 10.05 7.70
CA PHE A 66 48.09 11.39 7.57
C PHE A 66 47.81 11.97 8.96
N LYS A 67 48.47 13.09 9.30
CA LYS A 67 48.12 13.92 10.44
C LYS A 67 47.12 14.98 10.01
N LEU A 68 45.92 14.94 10.57
CA LEU A 68 44.92 15.98 10.37
C LEU A 68 45.25 17.17 11.29
N VAL A 69 45.97 18.15 10.76
CA VAL A 69 46.28 19.38 11.50
C VAL A 69 45.09 20.33 11.40
N GLY A 70 44.59 20.81 12.54
CA GLY A 70 43.51 21.81 12.60
C GLY A 70 42.08 21.24 12.64
N LEU A 71 41.92 19.93 12.86
CA LEU A 71 40.60 19.35 13.10
C LEU A 71 40.18 19.60 14.55
N ASP A 72 39.34 20.63 14.75
CA ASP A 72 38.76 20.94 16.05
C ASP A 72 37.56 20.03 16.35
N ASP A 73 37.47 19.56 17.59
CA ASP A 73 36.38 18.71 18.09
C ASP A 73 35.03 19.41 17.96
N ALA A 74 35.00 20.73 18.20
CA ALA A 74 33.80 21.55 18.02
C ALA A 74 33.33 21.59 16.56
N LEU A 75 34.27 21.71 15.61
CA LEU A 75 33.97 21.73 14.17
C LEU A 75 33.40 20.38 13.72
N VAL A 76 33.99 19.26 14.16
CA VAL A 76 33.48 17.93 13.81
C VAL A 76 32.08 17.70 14.36
N LYS A 77 31.82 18.07 15.62
CA LYS A 77 30.49 18.00 16.24
C LYS A 77 29.47 18.86 15.50
N PHE A 78 29.87 20.06 15.08
CA PHE A 78 29.01 20.95 14.29
C PHE A 78 28.66 20.35 12.92
N ILE A 79 29.64 19.79 12.19
CA ILE A 79 29.39 19.11 10.91
C ILE A 79 28.47 17.91 11.09
N LEU A 80 28.71 17.08 12.12
CA LEU A 80 27.85 15.94 12.44
C LEU A 80 26.41 16.36 12.76
N LEU A 81 26.24 17.48 13.46
CA LEU A 81 24.92 18.05 13.75
C LEU A 81 24.18 18.43 12.47
N LEU A 82 24.83 19.19 11.57
CA LEU A 82 24.24 19.57 10.28
C LEU A 82 23.89 18.35 9.43
N LEU A 83 24.78 17.37 9.36
CA LEU A 83 24.57 16.14 8.61
C LEU A 83 23.38 15.34 9.18
N SER A 84 23.28 15.24 10.52
CA SER A 84 22.16 14.57 11.17
C SER A 84 20.84 15.27 10.91
N ILE A 85 20.79 16.60 10.98
CA ILE A 85 19.58 17.38 10.66
C ILE A 85 19.16 17.14 9.20
N TYR A 86 20.12 17.17 8.27
CA TYR A 86 19.85 16.92 6.86
C TYR A 86 19.21 15.53 6.64
N TRP A 87 19.84 14.46 7.14
CA TRP A 87 19.31 13.11 6.96
C TRP A 87 17.97 12.91 7.66
N PHE A 88 17.77 13.54 8.82
CA PHE A 88 16.51 13.48 9.55
C PHE A 88 15.37 14.13 8.78
N ILE A 89 15.56 15.36 8.29
CA ILE A 89 14.54 16.06 7.49
C ILE A 89 14.25 15.31 6.20
N HIS A 90 15.30 14.83 5.52
CA HIS A 90 15.13 14.07 4.28
C HIS A 90 14.36 12.76 4.52
N PHE A 91 14.67 12.03 5.59
CA PHE A 91 13.92 10.83 5.97
C PHE A 91 12.46 11.16 6.32
N LEU A 92 12.23 12.22 7.10
CA LEU A 92 10.88 12.66 7.48
C LEU A 92 10.03 13.00 6.25
N TRP A 93 10.61 13.72 5.28
CA TRP A 93 9.95 14.04 4.02
C TRP A 93 9.55 12.76 3.26
N CYS A 94 10.49 11.85 3.04
CA CYS A 94 10.21 10.58 2.37
C CYS A 94 9.16 9.74 3.10
N ALA A 95 9.17 9.77 4.43
CA ALA A 95 8.19 9.05 5.24
C ALA A 95 6.77 9.62 5.09
N ILE A 96 6.63 10.94 5.01
CA ILE A 96 5.34 11.61 4.76
C ILE A 96 4.80 11.23 3.38
N ASP A 97 5.64 11.28 2.34
CA ASP A 97 5.25 10.89 0.98
C ASP A 97 4.77 9.43 0.92
N TYR A 98 5.49 8.52 1.59
CA TYR A 98 5.10 7.12 1.69
C TYR A 98 3.80 6.91 2.46
N PHE A 99 3.59 7.68 3.53
CA PHE A 99 2.36 7.61 4.31
C PHE A 99 1.16 8.11 3.49
N ALA A 100 1.33 9.18 2.72
CA ALA A 100 0.31 9.68 1.80
C ALA A 100 0.00 8.65 0.68
N GLU A 101 1.03 8.02 0.09
CA GLU A 101 0.85 6.95 -0.89
C GLU A 101 0.07 5.78 -0.27
N TRP A 102 0.41 5.38 0.96
CA TRP A 102 -0.30 4.33 1.67
C TRP A 102 -1.78 4.69 1.93
N GLN A 103 -2.08 5.92 2.33
CA GLN A 103 -3.47 6.38 2.50
C GLN A 103 -4.27 6.29 1.19
N ILE A 104 -3.66 6.71 0.07
CA ILE A 104 -4.29 6.60 -1.26
C ILE A 104 -4.54 5.13 -1.62
N ARG A 105 -3.58 4.22 -1.33
CA ARG A 105 -3.74 2.78 -1.55
C ARG A 105 -4.78 2.13 -0.66
N LEU A 106 -4.99 2.60 0.57
CA LEU A 106 -6.09 2.10 1.39
C LEU A 106 -7.46 2.39 0.77
N THR A 107 -7.54 3.43 -0.07
CA THR A 107 -8.71 3.71 -0.90
C THR A 107 -8.66 3.06 -2.27
N SER A 108 -7.75 2.12 -2.52
CA SER A 108 -7.72 1.34 -3.78
C SER A 108 -8.76 0.23 -3.74
N VAL A 109 -9.48 0.02 -4.86
CA VAL A 109 -10.39 -1.12 -5.00
C VAL A 109 -9.80 -2.02 -6.07
N SER A 110 -9.51 -3.27 -5.69
CA SER A 110 -8.76 -4.23 -6.50
C SER A 110 -9.56 -4.86 -7.64
N ALA A 111 -10.72 -4.33 -8.01
CA ALA A 111 -11.43 -4.89 -9.14
C ALA A 111 -10.83 -4.31 -10.42
N SER A 112 -9.86 -5.03 -10.97
CA SER A 112 -9.54 -4.95 -12.40
C SER A 112 -10.86 -5.18 -13.14
N PRO A 113 -11.39 -4.18 -13.86
CA PRO A 113 -12.45 -4.45 -14.81
C PRO A 113 -11.78 -5.33 -15.86
N TYR A 114 -12.17 -6.60 -15.96
CA TYR A 114 -11.89 -7.35 -17.17
C TYR A 114 -12.39 -6.48 -18.32
N THR A 115 -11.46 -5.93 -19.10
CA THR A 115 -11.75 -5.29 -20.38
C THR A 115 -12.45 -6.36 -21.19
N PHE A 116 -13.78 -6.23 -21.32
CA PHE A 116 -14.63 -7.20 -22.01
C PHE A 116 -14.38 -7.22 -23.53
N ASP A 117 -13.40 -6.47 -23.99
CA ASP A 117 -12.95 -6.35 -25.36
C ASP A 117 -11.51 -6.85 -25.37
N GLY A 118 -11.23 -7.94 -26.10
CA GLY A 118 -10.00 -8.74 -26.05
C GLY A 118 -8.69 -8.04 -26.48
N MET A 119 -8.57 -6.73 -26.26
CA MET A 119 -7.32 -6.00 -26.31
C MET A 119 -6.66 -6.13 -24.94
N GLY A 120 -5.70 -7.05 -24.86
CA GLY A 120 -4.81 -7.21 -23.72
C GLY A 120 -3.90 -6.00 -23.54
N GLU A 121 -4.45 -4.90 -23.05
CA GLU A 121 -3.66 -3.81 -22.50
C GLU A 121 -3.21 -4.18 -21.09
N ASP A 122 -1.91 -4.03 -20.87
CA ASP A 122 -1.22 -4.28 -19.61
C ASP A 122 -2.06 -3.86 -18.41
N VAL A 123 -2.36 -4.83 -17.55
CA VAL A 123 -3.00 -4.60 -16.27
C VAL A 123 -2.10 -3.65 -15.50
N ALA A 124 -2.40 -2.35 -15.54
CA ALA A 124 -1.60 -1.31 -14.92
C ALA A 124 -1.25 -1.74 -13.48
N GLU A 125 0.03 -2.00 -13.25
CA GLU A 125 0.54 -2.55 -12.01
C GLU A 125 0.05 -1.72 -10.84
N GLY A 126 -0.71 -2.33 -9.91
CA GLY A 126 -0.94 -2.05 -8.48
C GLY A 126 -1.11 -0.62 -7.92
N ARG A 127 -0.54 0.42 -8.50
CA ARG A 127 -0.56 1.82 -8.07
C ARG A 127 -1.77 2.60 -8.58
N ASP A 128 -2.33 2.23 -9.73
CA ASP A 128 -3.34 3.05 -10.41
C ASP A 128 -4.79 2.58 -10.22
N ASN A 129 -5.03 1.62 -9.32
CA ASN A 129 -6.37 1.05 -9.07
C ASN A 129 -7.10 1.75 -7.92
N THR A 130 -7.34 3.06 -8.04
CA THR A 130 -8.07 3.82 -7.01
C THR A 130 -9.57 3.48 -6.98
N LEU A 131 -10.25 3.67 -5.84
CA LEU A 131 -11.71 3.59 -5.71
C LEU A 131 -12.42 4.48 -6.73
N VAL A 132 -11.84 5.65 -7.04
CA VAL A 132 -12.35 6.55 -8.06
C VAL A 132 -12.34 5.88 -9.44
N ARG A 133 -11.26 5.19 -9.80
CA ARG A 133 -11.19 4.41 -11.04
C ARG A 133 -12.22 3.27 -11.02
N TRP A 134 -12.29 2.50 -9.94
CA TRP A 134 -13.31 1.45 -9.80
C TRP A 134 -14.74 1.98 -9.96
N MET A 135 -15.08 3.11 -9.33
CA MET A 135 -16.40 3.72 -9.44
C MET A 135 -16.70 4.15 -10.87
N ILE A 136 -15.75 4.75 -11.58
CA ILE A 136 -15.92 5.19 -12.97
C ILE A 136 -16.11 3.98 -13.89
N PHE A 137 -15.34 2.90 -13.69
CA PHE A 137 -15.33 1.75 -14.58
C PHE A 137 -16.41 0.71 -14.28
N ASN A 138 -16.83 0.50 -13.03
CA ASN A 138 -17.85 -0.51 -12.69
C ASN A 138 -19.29 0.03 -12.68
N HIS A 139 -19.51 1.34 -12.53
CA HIS A 139 -20.85 1.89 -12.73
C HIS A 139 -21.26 1.96 -14.21
N GLN A 140 -20.31 2.12 -15.13
CA GLN A 140 -20.60 2.26 -16.56
C GLN A 140 -21.27 1.01 -17.18
N PRO A 141 -20.76 -0.24 -17.01
CA PRO A 141 -21.34 -1.42 -17.63
C PRO A 141 -22.72 -1.78 -17.09
N ALA A 142 -22.94 -1.67 -15.77
CA ALA A 142 -24.25 -1.96 -15.18
C ALA A 142 -25.30 -0.91 -15.61
N ILE A 143 -24.92 0.36 -15.68
CA ILE A 143 -25.80 1.43 -16.18
C ILE A 143 -26.08 1.22 -17.68
N ARG A 144 -25.06 0.91 -18.49
CA ARG A 144 -25.22 0.64 -19.94
C ARG A 144 -26.08 -0.59 -20.20
N PHE A 145 -25.81 -1.70 -19.53
CA PHE A 145 -26.58 -2.93 -19.67
C PHE A 145 -28.04 -2.75 -19.24
N SER A 146 -28.30 -2.02 -18.15
CA SER A 146 -29.67 -1.69 -17.78
C SER A 146 -30.35 -0.84 -18.86
N LYS A 147 -29.67 0.19 -19.40
CA LYS A 147 -30.20 1.05 -20.46
C LYS A 147 -30.45 0.29 -21.77
N GLU A 148 -29.58 -0.65 -22.12
CA GLU A 148 -29.74 -1.53 -23.29
C GLU A 148 -30.91 -2.49 -23.11
N LEU A 149 -31.11 -3.05 -21.91
CA LEU A 149 -32.29 -3.87 -21.63
C LEU A 149 -33.58 -3.05 -21.68
N THR A 150 -33.58 -1.81 -21.17
CA THR A 150 -34.76 -0.94 -21.27
C THR A 150 -35.03 -0.51 -22.71
N SER A 151 -33.99 -0.20 -23.49
CA SER A 151 -34.16 0.18 -24.90
C SER A 151 -34.62 -0.98 -25.76
N ILE A 152 -34.12 -2.20 -25.53
CA ILE A 152 -34.60 -3.42 -26.19
C ILE A 152 -36.08 -3.65 -25.83
N ARG A 153 -36.46 -3.52 -24.55
CA ARG A 153 -37.84 -3.62 -24.10
C ARG A 153 -38.76 -2.59 -24.76
N ASP A 154 -38.30 -1.33 -24.86
CA ASP A 154 -39.08 -0.25 -25.48
C ASP A 154 -39.20 -0.41 -27.00
N LEU A 155 -38.16 -0.91 -27.67
CA LEU A 155 -38.20 -1.24 -29.10
C LEU A 155 -39.16 -2.41 -29.36
N LEU A 156 -39.13 -3.44 -28.52
CA LEU A 156 -40.10 -4.55 -28.56
C LEU A 156 -41.54 -4.06 -28.42
N ASN A 157 -41.80 -3.15 -27.49
CA ASN A 157 -43.13 -2.59 -27.28
C ASN A 157 -43.61 -1.73 -28.45
N LYS A 158 -42.71 -1.06 -29.19
CA LYS A 158 -43.04 -0.18 -30.32
C LYS A 158 -43.01 -0.87 -31.68
N SER A 159 -42.35 -2.01 -31.79
CA SER A 159 -42.25 -2.76 -33.04
C SER A 159 -43.55 -3.49 -33.39
N ASP A 160 -43.87 -3.53 -34.69
CA ASP A 160 -45.01 -4.26 -35.28
C ASP A 160 -44.74 -5.78 -35.36
N LEU A 161 -44.02 -6.30 -34.37
CA LEU A 161 -43.73 -7.72 -34.24
C LEU A 161 -45.02 -8.47 -33.89
N SER A 162 -45.15 -9.67 -34.43
CA SER A 162 -46.18 -10.63 -34.04
C SER A 162 -46.17 -10.82 -32.51
N ASP A 163 -47.34 -10.95 -31.89
CA ASP A 163 -47.47 -11.20 -30.46
C ASP A 163 -46.68 -12.44 -30.02
N GLU A 164 -46.54 -13.44 -30.89
CA GLU A 164 -45.72 -14.64 -30.64
C GLU A 164 -44.22 -14.35 -30.55
N GLU A 165 -43.69 -13.43 -31.37
CA GLU A 165 -42.28 -13.06 -31.35
C GLU A 165 -41.95 -12.19 -30.12
N LYS A 166 -42.85 -11.28 -29.76
CA LYS A 166 -42.75 -10.49 -28.51
C LYS A 166 -42.73 -11.41 -27.30
N MET A 167 -43.58 -12.43 -27.28
CA MET A 167 -43.67 -13.37 -26.16
C MET A 167 -42.44 -14.28 -26.07
N ARG A 168 -41.87 -14.73 -27.20
CA ARG A 168 -40.61 -15.50 -27.22
C ARG A 168 -39.42 -14.70 -26.69
N ILE A 169 -39.29 -13.44 -27.09
CA ILE A 169 -38.16 -12.59 -26.68
C ILE A 169 -38.31 -12.20 -25.21
N SER A 170 -39.52 -11.86 -24.74
CA SER A 170 -39.79 -11.64 -23.32
C SER A 170 -39.46 -12.88 -22.48
N GLY A 171 -39.86 -14.07 -22.93
CA GLY A 171 -39.54 -15.34 -22.27
C GLY A 171 -38.03 -15.63 -22.22
N ALA A 172 -37.27 -15.27 -23.26
CA ALA A 172 -35.81 -15.40 -23.25
C ALA A 172 -35.16 -14.46 -22.23
N ILE A 173 -35.61 -13.19 -22.17
CA ILE A 173 -35.16 -12.21 -21.17
C ILE A 173 -35.48 -12.70 -19.75
N GLU A 174 -36.69 -13.20 -19.53
CA GLU A 174 -37.16 -13.69 -18.25
C GLU A 174 -36.42 -14.97 -17.82
N SER A 175 -36.13 -15.87 -18.77
CA SER A 175 -35.28 -17.05 -18.52
C SER A 175 -33.83 -16.68 -18.19
N GLY A 176 -33.29 -15.63 -18.81
CA GLY A 176 -31.97 -15.09 -18.49
C GLY A 176 -31.92 -14.51 -17.08
N ILE A 177 -32.96 -13.75 -16.70
CA ILE A 177 -33.14 -13.24 -15.34
C ILE A 177 -33.25 -14.41 -14.34
N GLN A 178 -34.02 -15.44 -14.66
CA GLN A 178 -34.21 -16.62 -13.82
C GLN A 178 -32.92 -17.44 -13.68
N ALA A 179 -32.12 -17.59 -14.73
CA ALA A 179 -30.83 -18.27 -14.66
C ALA A 179 -29.82 -17.51 -13.78
N ILE A 180 -29.84 -16.18 -13.82
CA ILE A 180 -29.06 -15.33 -12.91
C ILE A 180 -29.55 -15.49 -11.46
N GLN A 181 -30.86 -15.52 -11.22
CA GLN A 181 -31.42 -15.77 -9.88
C GLN A 181 -31.10 -17.19 -9.36
N ASN A 182 -31.15 -18.21 -10.21
CA ASN A 182 -30.88 -19.60 -9.83
C ASN A 182 -29.38 -19.85 -9.59
N SER A 183 -28.50 -19.19 -10.34
CA SER A 183 -27.05 -19.21 -10.07
C SER A 183 -26.68 -18.47 -8.78
N ALA A 184 -27.49 -17.49 -8.36
CA ALA A 184 -27.38 -16.87 -7.04
C ALA A 184 -27.92 -17.77 -5.90
N GLN A 185 -28.77 -18.76 -6.20
CA GLN A 185 -29.26 -19.76 -5.24
C GLN A 185 -28.31 -20.96 -5.14
N ALA A 186 -27.10 -20.74 -4.63
CA ALA A 186 -26.22 -21.85 -4.25
C ALA A 186 -26.78 -22.63 -3.05
N ASP A 187 -26.46 -23.94 -2.94
CA ASP A 187 -26.90 -24.80 -1.83
C ASP A 187 -26.58 -24.16 -0.45
N PRO A 188 -27.59 -23.92 0.42
CA PRO A 188 -27.41 -23.20 1.68
C PRO A 188 -26.38 -23.84 2.62
N ARG A 189 -26.11 -25.15 2.50
CA ARG A 189 -25.06 -25.84 3.28
C ARG A 189 -23.66 -25.48 2.79
N THR A 190 -23.51 -25.32 1.48
CA THR A 190 -22.26 -24.91 0.83
C THR A 190 -21.97 -23.44 1.15
N ILE A 191 -22.98 -22.57 1.10
CA ILE A 191 -22.87 -21.16 1.50
C ILE A 191 -22.39 -21.04 2.95
N LYS A 192 -23.05 -21.72 3.90
CA LYS A 192 -22.68 -21.67 5.33
C LYS A 192 -21.25 -22.15 5.60
N THR A 193 -20.79 -23.17 4.86
CA THR A 193 -19.41 -23.68 5.00
C THR A 193 -18.39 -22.69 4.44
N ILE A 194 -18.71 -22.03 3.33
CA ILE A 194 -17.88 -20.99 2.72
C ILE A 194 -17.80 -19.78 3.64
N GLU A 195 -18.94 -19.30 4.18
CA GLU A 195 -19.00 -18.20 5.13
C GLU A 195 -18.11 -18.47 6.35
N GLN A 196 -18.21 -19.64 6.97
CA GLN A 196 -17.37 -19.97 8.13
C GLN A 196 -15.88 -19.98 7.81
N LYS A 197 -15.49 -20.45 6.62
CA LYS A 197 -14.08 -20.40 6.17
C LYS A 197 -13.64 -18.97 5.89
N LEU A 198 -14.52 -18.17 5.30
CA LEU A 198 -14.28 -16.76 4.99
C LEU A 198 -14.09 -15.95 6.28
N THR A 199 -14.97 -16.10 7.27
CA THR A 199 -14.85 -15.40 8.56
C THR A 199 -13.54 -15.74 9.29
N ARG A 200 -13.12 -17.01 9.24
CA ARG A 200 -11.82 -17.42 9.81
C ARG A 200 -10.65 -16.81 9.06
N PHE A 201 -10.74 -16.75 7.74
CA PHE A 201 -9.75 -16.11 6.88
C PHE A 201 -9.67 -14.61 7.19
N GLU A 202 -10.80 -13.89 7.16
CA GLU A 202 -10.90 -12.45 7.44
C GLU A 202 -10.31 -12.09 8.81
N ARG A 203 -10.60 -12.89 9.84
CA ARG A 203 -10.05 -12.65 11.19
C ARG A 203 -8.53 -12.82 11.25
N ARG A 204 -7.98 -13.85 10.59
CA ARG A 204 -6.52 -14.04 10.51
C ARG A 204 -5.87 -12.97 9.65
N TRP A 205 -6.55 -12.58 8.59
CA TRP A 205 -6.10 -11.56 7.67
C TRP A 205 -6.04 -10.18 8.32
N SER A 206 -7.08 -9.80 9.07
CA SER A 206 -7.09 -8.53 9.81
C SER A 206 -5.98 -8.49 10.85
N PHE A 207 -5.76 -9.58 11.58
CA PHE A 207 -4.65 -9.69 12.52
C PHE A 207 -3.29 -9.52 11.83
N PHE A 208 -3.07 -10.23 10.71
CA PHE A 208 -1.83 -10.13 9.93
C PHE A 208 -1.58 -8.69 9.44
N LYS A 209 -2.59 -8.07 8.83
CA LYS A 209 -2.50 -6.67 8.39
C LYS A 209 -2.16 -5.73 9.54
N ASN A 210 -2.85 -5.85 10.67
CA ASN A 210 -2.60 -5.01 11.84
C ASN A 210 -1.17 -5.21 12.38
N SER A 211 -0.68 -6.44 12.41
CA SER A 211 0.68 -6.75 12.86
C SER A 211 1.74 -6.18 11.91
N GLN A 212 1.56 -6.30 10.60
CA GLN A 212 2.48 -5.70 9.62
C GLN A 212 2.45 -4.17 9.69
N SER A 213 1.27 -3.58 9.83
CA SER A 213 1.13 -2.14 10.03
C SER A 213 1.82 -1.64 11.28
N LEU A 214 1.67 -2.37 12.38
CA LEU A 214 2.33 -2.03 13.64
C LEU A 214 3.85 -2.17 13.53
N ARG A 215 4.34 -3.27 12.93
CA ARG A 215 5.78 -3.47 12.68
C ARG A 215 6.35 -2.33 11.86
N TRP A 216 5.70 -1.99 10.76
CA TRP A 216 6.16 -0.90 9.90
C TRP A 216 6.17 0.43 10.65
N LEU A 217 5.09 0.76 11.36
CA LEU A 217 5.00 2.00 12.12
C LEU A 217 6.08 2.08 13.21
N ILE A 218 6.25 1.04 14.01
CA ILE A 218 7.19 1.06 15.13
C ILE A 218 8.64 1.00 14.63
N VAL A 219 8.96 -0.02 13.83
CA VAL A 219 10.35 -0.35 13.47
C VAL A 219 10.85 0.52 12.32
N GLU A 220 10.02 0.72 11.30
CA GLU A 220 10.46 1.37 10.07
C GLU A 220 10.33 2.89 10.15
N LEU A 221 9.38 3.43 10.93
CA LEU A 221 9.09 4.86 11.03
C LEU A 221 9.49 5.47 12.39
N ILE A 222 8.97 4.96 13.49
CA ILE A 222 9.18 5.57 14.83
C ILE A 222 10.63 5.42 15.28
N THR A 223 11.27 4.25 15.09
CA THR A 223 12.65 4.04 15.55
C THR A 223 13.65 5.01 14.91
N PRO A 224 13.72 5.19 13.58
CA PRO A 224 14.63 6.17 12.98
C PRO A 224 14.33 7.60 13.40
N LEU A 225 13.04 7.98 13.50
CA LEU A 225 12.66 9.33 13.93
C LEU A 225 13.05 9.60 15.38
N GLY A 226 12.80 8.65 16.28
CA GLY A 226 13.16 8.78 17.69
C GLY A 226 14.67 8.89 17.89
N LEU A 227 15.45 8.02 17.25
CA LEU A 227 16.92 8.07 17.31
C LEU A 227 17.48 9.35 16.70
N GLY A 228 16.94 9.77 15.55
CA GLY A 228 17.33 11.02 14.88
C GLY A 228 17.08 12.25 15.72
N ALA A 229 15.86 12.39 16.25
CA ALA A 229 15.49 13.52 17.10
C ALA A 229 16.32 13.57 18.39
N LEU A 230 16.52 12.42 19.06
CA LEU A 230 17.33 12.35 20.27
C LEU A 230 18.79 12.71 20.00
N ALA A 231 19.39 12.15 18.94
CA ALA A 231 20.77 12.45 18.57
C ALA A 231 20.99 13.93 18.25
N ILE A 232 20.05 14.55 17.52
CA ILE A 232 20.09 15.99 17.20
C ILE A 232 19.96 16.80 18.49
N TYR A 233 19.01 16.47 19.37
CA TYR A 233 18.80 17.19 20.63
C TYR A 233 20.05 17.17 21.51
N GLU A 234 20.60 15.98 21.76
CA GLU A 234 21.78 15.80 22.61
C GLU A 234 22.99 16.54 22.04
N LEU A 235 23.27 16.38 20.75
CA LEU A 235 24.42 17.02 20.11
C LEU A 235 24.25 18.55 20.01
N ALA A 236 23.04 19.03 19.71
CA ALA A 236 22.73 20.45 19.68
C ALA A 236 22.92 21.09 21.06
N SER A 237 22.53 20.40 22.13
CA SER A 237 22.72 20.90 23.50
C SER A 237 24.21 21.14 23.81
N ILE A 238 25.09 20.24 23.38
CA ILE A 238 26.54 20.35 23.58
C ILE A 238 27.14 21.45 22.70
N VAL A 239 26.76 21.49 21.42
CA VAL A 239 27.35 22.41 20.44
C VAL A 239 26.88 23.85 20.66
N LEU A 240 25.61 24.07 21.00
CA LEU A 240 25.03 25.41 21.11
C LEU A 240 25.21 26.06 22.49
N HIS A 241 25.36 25.27 23.55
CA HIS A 241 25.48 25.81 24.92
C HIS A 241 26.60 26.85 25.09
N PRO A 242 27.83 26.68 24.54
CA PRO A 242 28.87 27.70 24.64
C PRO A 242 28.48 29.03 24.00
N TYR A 243 27.79 28.99 22.85
CA TYR A 243 27.35 30.18 22.14
C TYR A 243 26.23 30.90 22.89
N LEU A 244 25.25 30.16 23.43
CA LEU A 244 24.18 30.75 24.22
C LEU A 244 24.72 31.43 25.49
N ALA A 245 25.68 30.82 26.18
CA ALA A 245 26.30 31.40 27.36
C ALA A 245 27.00 32.75 27.06
N SER A 246 27.61 32.91 25.88
CA SER A 246 28.27 34.16 25.48
C SER A 246 27.32 35.33 25.19
N ILE A 247 26.04 35.06 24.92
CA ILE A 247 25.04 36.10 24.63
C ILE A 247 24.52 36.75 25.93
N TYR A 248 24.59 36.03 27.06
CA TYR A 248 24.08 36.50 28.36
C TYR A 248 25.13 37.16 29.26
N GLN A 249 26.39 37.22 28.83
CA GLN A 249 27.48 37.93 29.53
C GLN A 249 27.70 39.31 28.92
#